data_AF-A0A0R3WHN2-F1
#
_entry.id   AF-A0A0R3WHN2-F1
#
_cell.length_a   1.000
_cell.length_b   1.000
_cell.length_c   1.000
_cell.angle_alpha   90.00
_cell.angle_beta   90.00
_cell.angle_gamma   90.00
#
_symmetry.space_group_name_H-M   'P 1'
#
loop_
_entity.id
_entity.type
_entity.pdbx_description
1 polymer ?
#
loop_
_entity_poly.entity_id
_entity_poly.type
_entity_poly.pdbx_seq_one_letter_code
_entity_poly.pdbx_strand_id
1 'polypeptide(L)'
;MVDGLGADSTLKPPNVVAGAAKFSPSKQRLPFRRVEDDASGVLPELADNSFAAKKGARGSWGERADMTLKFTRGKDFRHEKTKKKRGTYSGGVISTAVCSFKFNE
;
A
#
# COMPACT_ATOMS: atom_id res chain seq x y z
N MET A 1 -42.90 -13.73 57.30
CA MET A 1 -43.39 -15.12 57.22
C MET A 1 -42.31 -15.96 56.56
N VAL A 2 -41.81 -16.93 57.31
CA VAL A 2 -40.93 -18.00 56.82
C VAL A 2 -41.82 -19.05 56.17
N ASP A 3 -41.48 -19.52 54.98
CA ASP A 3 -41.98 -20.78 54.45
C ASP A 3 -40.87 -21.42 53.61
N GLY A 4 -40.38 -22.57 54.06
CA GLY A 4 -39.51 -23.45 53.30
C GLY A 4 -40.30 -24.42 52.42
N LEU A 5 -39.57 -25.16 51.57
CA LEU A 5 -39.85 -26.40 50.79
C LEU A 5 -39.00 -26.24 49.50
N GLY A 6 -37.94 -26.98 49.19
CA GLY A 6 -37.75 -28.42 49.28
C GLY A 6 -37.92 -29.01 47.87
N ALA A 7 -36.82 -29.28 47.14
CA ALA A 7 -36.68 -30.35 46.13
C ALA A 7 -35.33 -30.23 45.37
N ASP A 8 -34.43 -31.14 45.71
CA ASP A 8 -33.37 -31.65 44.83
C ASP A 8 -33.99 -32.06 43.48
N SER A 9 -33.42 -31.56 42.38
CA SER A 9 -33.61 -32.14 41.05
C SER A 9 -32.24 -32.40 40.43
N THR A 10 -31.76 -33.63 40.61
CA THR A 10 -30.61 -34.15 39.87
C THR A 10 -30.95 -34.19 38.36
N LEU A 11 -30.51 -33.17 37.60
CA LEU A 11 -30.59 -33.19 36.14
C LEU A 11 -29.52 -34.13 35.58
N LYS A 12 -29.93 -35.28 35.04
CA LYS A 12 -29.07 -36.14 34.21
C LYS A 12 -28.74 -35.39 32.92
N PRO A 13 -27.46 -35.21 32.54
CA PRO A 13 -27.13 -34.56 31.28
C PRO A 13 -27.52 -35.45 30.09
N PRO A 14 -28.03 -34.88 28.98
CA PRO A 14 -28.29 -35.66 27.78
C PRO A 14 -26.97 -36.20 27.22
N ASN A 15 -26.99 -37.47 26.83
CA ASN A 15 -25.88 -38.17 26.19
C ASN A 15 -25.64 -37.58 24.80
N VAL A 16 -24.70 -36.63 24.68
CA VAL A 16 -24.28 -36.08 23.39
C VAL A 16 -23.24 -37.03 22.79
N VAL A 17 -23.67 -37.82 21.80
CA VAL A 17 -22.73 -38.59 20.97
C VAL A 17 -21.95 -37.60 20.12
N ALA A 18 -20.76 -37.22 20.60
CA ALA A 18 -19.83 -36.37 19.88
C ALA A 18 -19.22 -37.14 18.69
N GLY A 19 -19.93 -37.17 17.57
CA GLY A 19 -19.34 -37.46 16.27
C GLY A 19 -18.50 -36.26 15.83
N ALA A 20 -17.21 -36.26 16.17
CA ALA A 20 -16.26 -35.22 15.76
C ALA A 20 -16.01 -35.30 14.24
N ALA A 21 -16.90 -34.71 13.45
CA ALA A 21 -16.61 -34.39 12.06
C ALA A 21 -15.52 -33.31 12.03
N LYS A 22 -14.36 -33.64 11.46
CA LYS A 22 -13.25 -32.70 11.28
C LYS A 22 -13.72 -31.56 10.37
N PHE A 23 -13.96 -30.38 10.94
CA PHE A 23 -14.20 -29.16 10.18
C PHE A 23 -12.90 -28.79 9.46
N SER A 24 -12.79 -29.20 8.19
CA SER A 24 -11.78 -28.63 7.29
C SER A 24 -12.20 -27.18 7.03
N PRO A 25 -11.39 -26.16 7.42
CA PRO A 25 -11.72 -24.79 7.09
C PRO A 25 -11.79 -24.70 5.56
N SER A 26 -12.98 -24.42 5.04
CA SER A 26 -13.13 -24.15 3.61
C SER A 26 -12.26 -22.95 3.28
N LYS A 27 -11.44 -23.09 2.23
CA LYS A 27 -10.61 -21.98 1.74
C LYS A 27 -11.54 -20.79 1.50
N GLN A 28 -11.34 -19.70 2.24
CA GLN A 28 -12.18 -18.51 2.10
C GLN A 28 -12.17 -18.10 0.62
N ARG A 29 -13.36 -17.94 0.04
CA ARG A 29 -13.51 -17.52 -1.36
C ARG A 29 -13.11 -16.06 -1.48
N LEU A 30 -11.81 -15.81 -1.57
CA LEU A 30 -11.24 -14.49 -1.82
C LEU A 30 -11.42 -14.13 -3.30
N PRO A 31 -11.68 -12.86 -3.64
CA PRO A 31 -11.68 -12.41 -5.02
C PRO A 31 -10.29 -12.63 -5.62
N PHE A 32 -10.23 -12.86 -6.94
CA PHE A 32 -8.96 -12.96 -7.66
C PHE A 32 -8.12 -11.68 -7.43
N ARG A 33 -6.84 -11.87 -7.13
CA ARG A 33 -5.85 -10.80 -6.97
C ARG A 33 -4.61 -11.15 -7.77
N ARG A 34 -3.94 -10.12 -8.30
CA ARG A 34 -2.67 -10.26 -9.04
C ARG A 34 -1.46 -10.33 -8.11
N VAL A 35 -1.58 -9.79 -6.91
CA VAL A 35 -0.52 -9.68 -5.91
C VAL A 35 -1.13 -10.09 -4.57
N GLU A 36 -0.42 -10.94 -3.83
CA GLU A 36 -0.81 -11.38 -2.49
C GLU A 36 -0.45 -10.30 -1.46
N ASP A 37 -1.26 -10.14 -0.41
CA ASP A 37 -1.07 -9.09 0.60
C ASP A 37 0.27 -9.27 1.38
N ASP A 38 0.72 -10.52 1.54
CA ASP A 38 1.95 -10.88 2.25
C ASP A 38 3.22 -10.84 1.38
N ALA A 39 3.10 -10.46 0.10
CA ALA A 39 4.24 -10.29 -0.81
C ALA A 39 4.97 -8.97 -0.53
N SER A 40 5.48 -8.78 0.68
CA SER A 40 6.04 -7.51 1.15
C SER A 40 7.54 -7.61 1.47
N GLY A 41 8.35 -7.61 0.41
CA GLY A 41 9.79 -7.42 0.47
C GLY A 41 10.21 -6.28 -0.44
N VAL A 42 9.79 -5.04 -0.16
CA VAL A 42 10.27 -3.88 -0.93
C VAL A 42 11.64 -3.48 -0.39
N LEU A 43 12.63 -3.44 -1.28
CA LEU A 43 13.96 -2.95 -0.93
C LEU A 43 13.87 -1.49 -0.46
N PRO A 44 14.57 -1.10 0.62
CA PRO A 44 14.52 0.29 1.12
C PRO A 44 14.88 1.34 0.06
N GLU A 45 15.76 1.01 -0.88
CA GLU A 45 16.15 1.90 -1.98
C GLU A 45 15.01 2.16 -2.99
N LEU A 46 14.03 1.27 -3.07
CA LEU A 46 12.88 1.33 -4.00
C LEU A 46 11.59 1.77 -3.31
N ALA A 47 11.67 2.12 -2.02
CA ALA A 47 10.50 2.51 -1.24
C ALA A 47 9.93 3.88 -1.66
N ASP A 48 10.77 4.78 -2.21
CA ASP A 48 10.36 6.13 -2.61
C ASP A 48 10.54 6.38 -4.11
N ASN A 49 9.44 6.75 -4.78
CA ASN A 49 9.39 7.12 -6.20
C ASN A 49 9.44 8.64 -6.44
N SER A 50 9.66 9.44 -5.40
CA SER A 50 9.73 10.89 -5.51
C SER A 50 10.93 11.34 -6.34
N PHE A 51 10.83 12.51 -6.99
CA PHE A 51 11.98 13.11 -7.66
C PHE A 51 13.13 13.38 -6.68
N ALA A 52 12.82 13.69 -5.41
CA ALA A 52 13.82 14.00 -4.39
C ALA A 52 14.69 12.80 -4.02
N ALA A 53 14.13 11.58 -4.04
CA ALA A 53 14.89 10.35 -3.79
C ALA A 53 15.82 9.96 -4.96
N LYS A 54 15.67 10.58 -6.14
CA LYS A 54 16.53 10.31 -7.28
C LYS A 54 17.98 10.74 -7.01
N LYS A 55 18.94 9.87 -7.39
CA LYS A 55 20.37 10.22 -7.40
C LYS A 55 20.63 11.45 -8.28
N GLY A 56 21.29 12.46 -7.70
CA GLY A 56 21.58 13.73 -8.38
C GLY A 56 20.35 14.60 -8.66
N ALA A 57 19.30 14.48 -7.85
CA ALA A 57 18.11 15.33 -7.98
C ALA A 57 18.46 16.82 -7.82
N ARG A 58 19.27 17.15 -6.80
CA ARG A 58 19.58 18.54 -6.42
C ARG A 58 20.41 19.28 -7.46
N GLY A 59 20.11 20.56 -7.65
CA GLY A 59 20.80 21.47 -8.56
C GLY A 59 20.55 21.20 -10.04
N SER A 60 19.79 20.15 -10.37
CA SER A 60 19.47 19.81 -11.75
C SER A 60 18.34 20.69 -12.30
N TRP A 61 18.29 20.83 -13.63
CA TRP A 61 17.14 21.48 -14.28
C TRP A 61 15.82 20.73 -13.98
N GLY A 62 15.90 19.41 -13.73
CA GLY A 62 14.76 18.59 -13.30
C GLY A 62 14.20 19.01 -11.94
N GLU A 63 15.04 19.41 -10.99
CA GLU A 63 14.61 19.88 -9.66
C GLU A 63 13.75 21.14 -9.77
N ARG A 64 14.17 22.09 -10.62
CA ARG A 64 13.41 23.31 -10.89
C ARG A 64 12.05 23.01 -11.51
N ALA A 65 12.01 22.03 -12.41
CA ALA A 65 10.76 21.57 -13.02
C ALA A 65 9.85 20.89 -11.98
N ASP A 66 10.39 20.03 -11.12
CA ASP A 66 9.65 19.39 -10.03
C ASP A 66 9.06 20.45 -9.09
N MET A 67 9.86 21.37 -8.55
CA MET A 67 9.38 22.44 -7.68
C MET A 67 8.24 23.26 -8.30
N THR A 68 8.29 23.49 -9.62
CA THR A 68 7.27 24.28 -10.32
C THR A 68 5.98 23.49 -10.55
N LEU A 69 6.08 22.20 -10.89
CA LEU A 69 4.94 21.43 -11.39
C LEU A 69 4.39 20.41 -10.38
N LYS A 70 5.09 20.12 -9.28
CA LYS A 70 4.76 19.06 -8.30
C LYS A 70 3.34 19.16 -7.73
N PHE A 71 2.83 20.37 -7.53
CA PHE A 71 1.50 20.59 -6.96
C PHE A 71 0.38 20.62 -8.00
N THR A 72 0.75 20.68 -9.29
CA THR A 72 -0.19 20.84 -10.40
C THR A 72 -0.59 19.46 -10.90
N ARG A 73 -1.89 19.22 -11.09
CA ARG A 73 -2.41 17.90 -11.46
C ARG A 73 -3.50 18.03 -12.53
N GLY A 74 -3.78 16.93 -13.22
CA GLY A 74 -4.88 16.84 -14.17
C GLY A 74 -4.79 17.83 -15.35
N LYS A 75 -5.91 18.49 -15.67
CA LYS A 75 -6.01 19.41 -16.81
C LYS A 75 -5.08 20.63 -16.66
N ASP A 76 -4.94 21.12 -15.44
CA ASP A 76 -4.15 22.33 -15.15
C ASP A 76 -2.66 22.09 -15.35
N PHE A 77 -2.17 20.87 -15.07
CA PHE A 77 -0.80 20.48 -15.38
C PHE A 77 -0.43 20.73 -16.85
N ARG A 78 -1.34 20.40 -17.78
CA ARG A 78 -1.10 20.61 -19.22
C ARG A 78 -0.96 22.09 -19.56
N HIS A 79 -1.84 22.93 -19.01
CA HIS A 79 -1.81 24.37 -19.21
C HIS A 79 -0.55 24.99 -18.60
N GLU A 80 -0.24 24.63 -17.36
CA GLU A 80 0.90 25.15 -16.63
C GLU A 80 2.23 24.73 -17.25
N LYS A 81 2.38 23.44 -17.60
CA LYS A 81 3.54 22.96 -18.37
C LYS A 81 3.72 23.76 -19.65
N THR A 82 2.65 24.00 -20.41
CA THR A 82 2.74 24.74 -21.68
C THR A 82 3.16 26.20 -21.46
N LYS A 83 2.60 26.85 -20.43
CA LYS A 83 2.94 28.23 -20.06
C LYS A 83 4.42 28.34 -19.64
N LYS A 84 4.87 27.46 -18.75
CA LYS A 84 6.26 27.43 -18.26
C LYS A 84 7.25 27.03 -19.37
N LYS A 85 6.88 26.08 -20.25
CA LYS A 85 7.70 25.71 -21.42
C LYS A 85 7.91 26.90 -22.37
N ARG A 86 6.84 27.64 -22.70
CA ARG A 86 6.90 28.71 -23.72
C ARG A 86 7.63 29.97 -23.25
N GLY A 87 7.58 30.30 -21.95
CA GLY A 87 8.08 31.59 -21.45
C GLY A 87 9.15 31.53 -20.37
N THR A 88 9.48 30.36 -19.82
CA THR A 88 10.40 30.23 -18.67
C THR A 88 11.60 29.33 -18.98
N TYR A 89 11.77 28.92 -20.24
CA TYR A 89 12.95 28.14 -20.63
C TYR A 89 14.17 29.08 -20.75
N SER A 90 15.06 29.02 -19.76
CA SER A 90 16.28 29.84 -19.70
C SER A 90 17.57 29.06 -19.99
N GLY A 91 17.45 27.78 -20.38
CA GLY A 91 18.59 26.88 -20.54
C GLY A 91 19.15 26.37 -19.21
N GLY A 92 19.59 25.12 -19.19
CA GLY A 92 20.18 24.46 -18.03
C GLY A 92 20.82 23.14 -18.41
N VAL A 93 21.76 22.66 -17.61
CA VAL A 93 22.45 21.39 -17.86
C VAL A 93 21.47 20.24 -17.60
N ILE A 94 21.25 19.43 -18.64
CA ILE A 94 20.51 18.17 -18.51
C ILE A 94 21.51 17.13 -17.99
N SER A 95 21.17 16.50 -16.86
CA SER A 95 21.96 15.39 -16.36
C SER A 95 21.81 14.19 -17.30
N THR A 96 22.95 13.68 -17.79
CA THR A 96 23.04 12.45 -18.61
C THR A 96 23.42 11.22 -17.77
N ALA A 97 23.45 11.36 -16.45
CA ALA A 97 23.84 10.28 -15.55
C ALA A 97 22.83 9.13 -15.55
N VAL A 98 23.34 7.90 -15.43
CA VAL A 98 22.52 6.69 -15.33
C VAL A 98 21.96 6.58 -13.90
N CYS A 99 20.64 6.45 -13.77
CA CYS A 99 19.94 6.29 -12.48
C CYS A 99 19.21 4.93 -12.39
N SER A 100 19.77 3.88 -12.97
CA SER A 100 19.21 2.53 -12.92
C SER A 100 19.54 1.82 -11.60
N PHE A 101 18.66 0.94 -11.16
CA PHE A 101 18.88 0.01 -10.05
C PHE A 101 18.99 -1.42 -10.60
N LYS A 102 19.97 -2.19 -10.13
CA LYS A 102 20.14 -3.60 -10.49
C LYS A 102 19.60 -4.45 -9.34
N PHE A 103 18.64 -5.33 -9.64
CA PHE A 103 18.18 -6.32 -8.69
C PHE A 103 19.25 -7.39 -8.51
N ASN A 104 19.51 -7.73 -7.25
CA ASN A 104 20.19 -8.99 -6.94
C ASN A 104 19.17 -10.11 -7.17
N GLU A 105 19.63 -11.22 -7.73
CA GLU A 105 18.81 -12.43 -7.92
C GLU A 105 18.22 -12.95 -6.60
#